data_AF-A0A4Q1QQ89-F1
#
_entry.id   AF-A0A4Q1QQ89-F1
#
_cell.length_a   1.000
_cell.length_b   1.000
_cell.length_c   1.000
_cell.angle_alpha   90.00
_cell.angle_beta   90.00
_cell.angle_gamma   90.00
#
_symmetry.space_group_name_H-M   'P 1'
#
loop_
_entity.id
_entity.type
_entity.pdbx_description
1 polymer ?
#
loop_
_entity_poly.entity_id
_entity_poly.type
_entity_poly.pdbx_seq_one_letter_code
_entity_poly.pdbx_strand_id
1 'polypeptide(L)'
;MDVLPHERLKAYEGRSAARAGVGKDLVNAPMIRHWCEAVGDTGPAYRGPDAIAPPTMLQAWTMGGLSGHTDRSGAFDELFALLDGAGYTSVVATDCEQEYLRPLRPGDRITFDAVIEAVSERKTTKLGTGHFVTTRMDIRADG
;
A
#
# COMPACT_ATOMS: atom_id res chain seq x y z
N MET A 1 24.74 17.41 10.27
CA MET A 1 23.50 16.72 9.88
C MET A 1 22.87 16.30 11.20
N ASP A 2 21.81 16.98 11.61
CA ASP A 2 21.22 16.75 12.92
C ASP A 2 20.58 15.36 12.92
N VAL A 3 20.93 14.52 13.89
CA VAL A 3 20.48 13.13 13.90
C VAL A 3 19.01 13.14 14.30
N LEU A 4 18.12 12.79 13.37
CA LEU A 4 16.70 12.70 13.64
C LEU A 4 16.46 11.72 14.80
N PRO A 5 15.96 12.19 15.96
CA PRO A 5 15.75 11.30 17.10
C PRO A 5 14.66 10.27 16.80
N HIS A 6 14.94 8.99 17.03
CA HIS A 6 13.98 7.90 16.78
C HIS A 6 12.65 8.11 17.52
N GLU A 7 12.66 8.65 18.72
CA GLU A 7 11.45 9.00 19.49
C GLU A 7 10.47 9.89 18.72
N ARG A 8 10.97 10.80 17.86
CA ARG A 8 10.09 11.65 17.04
C ARG A 8 9.37 10.85 15.96
N LEU A 9 10.02 9.82 15.42
CA LEU A 9 9.44 8.93 14.42
C LEU A 9 8.48 7.92 15.07
N LYS A 10 8.86 7.42 16.24
CA LYS A 10 8.06 6.47 17.01
C LYS A 10 6.70 7.03 17.43
N ALA A 11 6.61 8.35 17.64
CA ALA A 11 5.34 9.04 17.91
C ALA A 11 4.28 8.89 16.78
N TYR A 12 4.67 8.40 15.60
CA TYR A 12 3.74 8.12 14.51
C TYR A 12 3.17 6.70 14.53
N GLU A 13 3.74 5.78 15.31
CA GLU A 13 3.20 4.42 15.45
C GLU A 13 1.75 4.45 15.97
N GLY A 14 0.89 3.65 15.38
CA GLY A 14 -0.54 3.62 15.65
C GLY A 14 -1.34 4.77 15.01
N ARG A 15 -0.71 5.80 14.42
CA ARG A 15 -1.43 6.81 13.65
C ARG A 15 -1.89 6.21 12.32
N SER A 16 -3.06 6.65 11.85
CA SER A 16 -3.55 6.29 10.52
C SER A 16 -2.52 6.68 9.47
N ALA A 17 -2.33 5.81 8.46
CA ALA A 17 -1.58 6.10 7.24
C ALA A 17 -2.54 6.49 6.10
N ALA A 18 -3.68 5.81 6.00
CA ALA A 18 -4.82 6.15 5.15
C ALA A 18 -6.11 5.88 5.92
N ARG A 19 -7.16 6.68 5.66
CA ARG A 19 -8.46 6.52 6.34
C ARG A 19 -9.59 6.59 5.35
N ALA A 20 -10.50 5.63 5.43
CA ALA A 20 -11.65 5.52 4.53
C ALA A 20 -11.24 5.63 3.05
N GLY A 21 -10.12 5.00 2.70
CA GLY A 21 -9.65 4.90 1.33
C GLY A 21 -10.66 4.15 0.48
N VAL A 22 -10.88 4.61 -0.75
CA VAL A 22 -11.81 4.00 -1.70
C VAL A 22 -11.03 3.73 -2.99
N GLY A 23 -11.08 2.48 -3.46
CA GLY A 23 -10.55 2.12 -4.76
C GLY A 23 -11.21 2.96 -5.85
N LYS A 24 -10.40 3.45 -6.79
CA LYS A 24 -10.90 4.36 -7.83
C LYS A 24 -11.94 3.72 -8.73
N ASP A 25 -11.73 2.44 -9.00
CA ASP A 25 -12.60 1.61 -9.80
C ASP A 25 -13.15 0.48 -8.94
N LEU A 26 -14.35 0.02 -9.28
CA LEU A 26 -14.77 -1.32 -8.88
C LEU A 26 -13.79 -2.32 -9.47
N VAL A 27 -13.65 -3.47 -8.81
CA VAL A 27 -12.95 -4.61 -9.43
C VAL A 27 -13.58 -4.86 -10.79
N ASN A 28 -12.77 -4.93 -11.84
CA ASN A 28 -13.28 -4.95 -13.20
C ASN A 28 -12.47 -5.85 -14.13
N ALA A 29 -13.17 -6.48 -15.08
CA ALA A 29 -12.58 -7.41 -16.03
C ALA A 29 -11.50 -6.78 -16.94
N PRO A 30 -11.62 -5.52 -17.42
CA PRO A 30 -10.57 -4.90 -18.22
C PRO A 30 -9.21 -4.84 -17.51
N MET A 31 -9.18 -4.39 -16.25
CA MET A 31 -7.93 -4.33 -15.47
C MET A 31 -7.39 -5.73 -15.18
N ILE A 32 -8.25 -6.70 -14.82
CA ILE A 32 -7.84 -8.09 -14.60
C ILE A 32 -7.16 -8.67 -15.84
N ARG A 33 -7.79 -8.52 -17.01
CA ARG A 33 -7.23 -8.99 -18.28
C ARG A 33 -5.86 -8.36 -18.56
N HIS A 34 -5.75 -7.04 -18.45
CA HIS A 34 -4.50 -6.33 -18.70
C HIS A 34 -3.38 -6.74 -17.75
N TRP A 35 -3.68 -6.90 -16.46
CA TRP A 35 -2.71 -7.35 -15.47
C TRP A 35 -2.23 -8.78 -15.78
N CYS A 36 -3.15 -9.70 -16.08
CA CYS A 36 -2.82 -11.07 -16.46
C CYS A 36 -1.91 -11.12 -17.70
N GLU A 37 -2.19 -10.31 -18.72
CA GLU A 37 -1.34 -10.21 -19.91
C GLU A 37 0.05 -9.68 -19.60
N ALA A 38 0.15 -8.63 -18.77
CA ALA A 38 1.42 -8.01 -18.42
C ALA A 38 2.31 -8.92 -17.55
N VAL A 39 1.70 -9.64 -16.62
CA VAL A 39 2.39 -10.57 -15.70
C VAL A 39 2.63 -11.93 -16.36
N GLY A 40 1.87 -12.27 -17.41
CA GLY A 40 1.91 -13.58 -18.06
C GLY A 40 1.13 -14.67 -17.32
N ASP A 41 0.24 -14.28 -16.40
CA ASP A 41 -0.60 -15.23 -15.66
C ASP A 41 -1.82 -15.63 -16.51
N THR A 42 -1.90 -16.92 -16.86
CA THR A 42 -2.91 -17.46 -17.77
C THR A 42 -3.99 -18.28 -17.06
N GLY A 43 -4.06 -18.21 -15.73
CA GLY A 43 -5.01 -18.93 -14.90
C GLY A 43 -6.46 -18.86 -15.42
N PRO A 44 -7.17 -20.00 -15.54
CA PRO A 44 -8.53 -20.01 -16.09
C PRO A 44 -9.55 -19.30 -15.19
N ALA A 45 -9.26 -19.18 -13.88
CA ALA A 45 -10.13 -18.54 -12.89
C ALA A 45 -10.33 -17.03 -13.12
N TYR A 46 -9.47 -16.39 -13.92
CA TYR A 46 -9.49 -14.94 -14.15
C TYR A 46 -10.31 -14.55 -15.39
N ARG A 47 -11.03 -15.50 -16.00
CA ARG A 47 -11.75 -15.33 -17.26
C ARG A 47 -13.19 -15.78 -17.16
N GLY A 48 -14.03 -15.25 -18.05
CA GLY A 48 -15.44 -15.61 -18.17
C GLY A 48 -16.34 -14.92 -17.13
N PRO A 49 -17.63 -15.29 -17.08
CA PRO A 49 -18.63 -14.66 -16.21
C PRO A 49 -18.32 -14.76 -14.71
N ASP A 50 -17.70 -15.86 -14.28
CA ASP A 50 -17.39 -16.14 -12.86
C ASP A 50 -15.95 -15.75 -12.48
N ALA A 51 -15.31 -14.89 -13.29
CA ALA A 51 -13.94 -14.48 -13.09
C ALA A 51 -13.70 -13.93 -11.68
N ILE A 52 -12.56 -14.26 -11.12
CA ILE A 52 -12.01 -13.61 -9.92
C ILE A 52 -10.83 -12.72 -10.33
N ALA A 53 -10.54 -11.70 -9.53
CA ALA A 53 -9.26 -11.00 -9.68
C ALA A 53 -8.13 -11.91 -9.17
N PRO A 54 -6.96 -11.92 -9.83
CA PRO A 54 -5.75 -12.52 -9.27
C PRO A 54 -5.50 -11.98 -7.86
N PRO A 55 -5.24 -12.84 -6.85
CA PRO A 55 -5.02 -12.37 -5.48
C PRO A 55 -3.88 -11.35 -5.39
N THR A 56 -2.80 -11.58 -6.14
CA THR A 56 -1.63 -10.69 -6.23
C THR A 56 -1.93 -9.30 -6.84
N MET A 57 -3.14 -9.10 -7.36
CA MET A 57 -3.62 -7.82 -7.85
C MET A 57 -4.20 -6.93 -6.75
N LEU A 58 -4.31 -7.42 -5.49
CA LEU A 58 -4.99 -6.74 -4.39
C LEU A 58 -4.56 -5.28 -4.21
N GLN A 59 -3.26 -5.01 -4.20
CA GLN A 59 -2.73 -3.65 -4.03
C GLN A 59 -3.04 -2.74 -5.23
N ALA A 60 -3.21 -3.28 -6.44
CA ALA A 60 -3.52 -2.46 -7.62
C ALA A 60 -4.85 -1.71 -7.47
N TRP A 61 -5.80 -2.28 -6.72
CA TRP A 61 -7.10 -1.66 -6.46
C TRP A 61 -7.05 -0.51 -5.44
N THR A 62 -5.97 -0.40 -4.65
CA THR A 62 -5.78 0.66 -3.65
C THR A 62 -4.75 1.71 -4.07
N MET A 63 -4.16 1.56 -5.27
CA MET A 63 -3.16 2.51 -5.78
C MET A 63 -3.76 3.85 -6.17
N GLY A 64 -3.08 4.93 -5.77
CA GLY A 64 -3.41 6.30 -6.14
C GLY A 64 -3.20 6.63 -7.62
N GLY A 65 -2.63 5.73 -8.42
CA GLY A 65 -2.36 5.96 -9.85
C GLY A 65 -1.59 7.28 -10.10
N LEU A 66 -1.77 7.86 -11.29
CA LEU A 66 -1.08 9.09 -11.67
C LEU A 66 -1.56 10.36 -10.93
N SER A 67 -2.81 10.37 -10.45
CA SER A 67 -3.34 11.51 -9.70
C SER A 67 -2.97 11.48 -8.22
N GLY A 68 -2.26 10.44 -7.76
CA GLY A 68 -1.93 10.23 -6.35
C GLY A 68 -3.12 9.77 -5.48
N HIS A 69 -2.81 9.53 -4.21
CA HIS A 69 -3.76 9.22 -3.15
C HIS A 69 -4.39 10.50 -2.59
N THR A 70 -5.70 10.53 -2.46
CA THR A 70 -6.46 11.63 -1.82
C THR A 70 -6.85 11.31 -0.38
N ASP A 71 -6.59 10.09 0.05
CA ASP A 71 -7.00 9.43 1.30
C ASP A 71 -5.82 9.21 2.26
N ARG A 72 -4.60 9.58 1.83
CA ARG A 72 -3.43 9.64 2.71
C ARG A 72 -3.74 10.56 3.88
N SER A 73 -3.40 10.08 5.07
CA SER A 73 -3.56 10.87 6.28
C SER A 73 -2.45 11.93 6.37
N GLY A 74 -2.77 13.04 7.04
CA GLY A 74 -1.75 14.05 7.38
C GLY A 74 -0.60 13.49 8.22
N ALA A 75 -0.84 12.47 9.04
CA ALA A 75 0.21 11.82 9.84
C ALA A 75 1.28 11.13 8.98
N PHE A 76 0.87 10.49 7.89
CA PHE A 76 1.79 9.81 6.99
C PHE A 76 2.61 10.81 6.19
N ASP A 77 1.97 11.87 5.69
CA ASP A 77 2.66 12.93 4.96
C ASP A 77 3.62 13.71 5.89
N GLU A 78 3.23 13.99 7.13
CA GLU A 78 4.11 14.57 8.17
C GLU A 78 5.33 13.69 8.45
N LEU A 79 5.15 12.36 8.54
CA LEU A 79 6.25 11.41 8.74
C LEU A 79 7.24 11.45 7.56
N PHE A 80 6.76 11.42 6.33
CA PHE A 80 7.63 11.51 5.15
C PHE A 80 8.33 12.87 5.06
N ALA A 81 7.62 13.97 5.31
CA ALA A 81 8.23 15.30 5.32
C ALA A 81 9.33 15.41 6.38
N LEU A 82 9.16 14.77 7.54
CA LEU A 82 10.19 14.71 8.59
C LEU A 82 11.41 13.90 8.16
N LEU A 83 11.22 12.78 7.48
CA LEU A 83 12.30 11.96 6.92
C LEU A 83 13.05 12.70 5.80
N ASP A 84 12.32 13.32 4.88
CA ASP A 84 12.88 14.13 3.79
C ASP A 84 13.70 15.30 4.33
N GLY A 85 13.17 16.04 5.31
CA GLY A 85 13.86 17.15 5.97
C GLY A 85 15.14 16.73 6.71
N ALA A 86 15.25 15.46 7.10
CA ALA A 86 16.45 14.88 7.70
C ALA A 86 17.43 14.29 6.66
N GLY A 87 17.12 14.38 5.36
CA GLY A 87 17.96 13.90 4.26
C GLY A 87 17.67 12.47 3.79
N TYR A 88 16.60 11.84 4.28
CA TYR A 88 16.16 10.51 3.84
C TYR A 88 15.15 10.61 2.68
N THR A 89 15.59 11.17 1.56
CA THR A 89 14.71 11.58 0.44
C THR A 89 14.29 10.46 -0.52
N SER A 90 14.66 9.23 -0.23
CA SER A 90 14.47 8.08 -1.12
C SER A 90 13.69 6.99 -0.41
N VAL A 91 12.66 6.46 -1.07
CA VAL A 91 11.80 5.40 -0.56
C VAL A 91 11.95 4.16 -1.42
N VAL A 92 12.08 3.01 -0.78
CA VAL A 92 12.09 1.70 -1.44
C VAL A 92 11.20 0.75 -0.65
N ALA A 93 10.29 0.06 -1.34
CA ALA A 93 9.56 -1.04 -0.75
C ALA A 93 10.53 -2.21 -0.54
N THR A 94 10.62 -2.70 0.70
CA THR A 94 11.61 -3.73 1.06
C THR A 94 10.98 -5.11 1.25
N ASP A 95 9.78 -5.16 1.83
CA ASP A 95 9.04 -6.38 2.09
C ASP A 95 7.53 -6.12 1.93
N CYS A 96 6.76 -7.17 1.61
CA CYS A 96 5.31 -7.13 1.52
C CYS A 96 4.73 -8.52 1.80
N GLU A 97 3.99 -8.62 2.91
CA GLU A 97 3.18 -9.79 3.24
C GLU A 97 1.70 -9.50 2.94
N GLN A 98 1.01 -10.44 2.32
CA GLN A 98 -0.42 -10.32 1.99
C GLN A 98 -1.16 -11.59 2.38
N GLU A 99 -2.27 -11.41 3.10
CA GLU A 99 -3.20 -12.48 3.43
C GLU A 99 -4.50 -12.30 2.63
N TYR A 100 -4.93 -13.35 1.93
CA TYR A 100 -6.10 -13.32 1.06
C TYR A 100 -7.23 -14.15 1.66
N LEU A 101 -8.16 -13.49 2.34
CA LEU A 101 -9.25 -14.17 3.05
C LEU A 101 -10.35 -14.70 2.11
N ARG A 102 -10.56 -14.03 0.97
CA ARG A 102 -11.52 -14.43 -0.07
C ARG A 102 -11.12 -13.89 -1.44
N PRO A 103 -11.57 -14.51 -2.54
CA PRO A 103 -11.40 -13.92 -3.87
C PRO A 103 -12.21 -12.64 -4.02
N LEU A 104 -11.67 -11.71 -4.80
CA LEU A 104 -12.37 -10.51 -5.27
C LEU A 104 -13.03 -10.80 -6.62
N ARG A 105 -14.19 -10.19 -6.87
CA ARG A 105 -14.96 -10.41 -8.10
C ARG A 105 -15.26 -9.09 -8.82
N PRO A 106 -15.39 -9.11 -10.15
CA PRO A 106 -15.86 -7.95 -10.89
C PRO A 106 -17.16 -7.39 -10.29
N GLY A 107 -17.17 -6.10 -9.98
CA GLY A 107 -18.27 -5.42 -9.29
C GLY A 107 -17.95 -5.07 -7.83
N ASP A 108 -17.04 -5.78 -7.17
CA ASP A 108 -16.68 -5.52 -5.76
C ASP A 108 -16.14 -4.09 -5.60
N ARG A 109 -16.67 -3.34 -4.63
CA ARG A 109 -16.15 -2.03 -4.22
C ARG A 109 -15.07 -2.19 -3.17
N ILE A 110 -13.85 -1.77 -3.51
CA ILE A 110 -12.73 -1.82 -2.56
C ILE A 110 -12.72 -0.58 -1.66
N THR A 111 -12.62 -0.81 -0.37
CA THR A 111 -12.33 0.22 0.64
C THR A 111 -11.20 -0.26 1.54
N PHE A 112 -10.47 0.67 2.16
CA PHE A 112 -9.34 0.30 3.00
C PHE A 112 -9.02 1.36 4.05
N ASP A 113 -8.39 0.89 5.12
CA ASP A 113 -7.72 1.72 6.12
C ASP A 113 -6.29 1.23 6.27
N ALA A 114 -5.38 2.14 6.56
CA ALA A 114 -4.00 1.78 6.86
C ALA A 114 -3.52 2.48 8.12
N VAL A 115 -2.60 1.84 8.83
CA VAL A 115 -1.95 2.35 10.03
C VAL A 115 -0.44 2.26 9.88
N ILE A 116 0.28 3.23 10.45
CA ILE A 116 1.72 3.15 10.65
C ILE A 116 1.94 2.18 11.80
N GLU A 117 2.31 0.94 11.49
CA GLU A 117 2.42 -0.11 12.49
C GLU A 117 3.71 0.00 13.31
N ALA A 118 4.83 0.28 12.65
CA ALA A 118 6.12 0.40 13.29
C ALA A 118 7.05 1.34 12.52
N VAL A 119 7.93 2.03 13.25
CA VAL A 119 9.07 2.76 12.67
C VAL A 119 10.36 2.33 13.38
N SER A 120 11.30 1.79 12.62
CA SER A 120 12.55 1.29 13.20
C SER A 120 13.49 2.41 13.64
N GLU A 121 14.43 2.07 14.51
CA GLU A 121 15.67 2.83 14.67
C GLU A 121 16.42 2.95 13.33
N ARG A 122 17.41 3.86 13.28
CA ARG A 122 18.24 4.06 12.11
C ARG A 122 19.08 2.81 11.83
N LYS A 123 19.00 2.29 10.62
CA LYS A 123 19.74 1.10 10.17
C LYS A 123 20.58 1.42 8.94
N THR A 124 21.75 0.79 8.86
CA THR A 124 22.61 0.84 7.67
C THR A 124 22.46 -0.47 6.89
N THR A 125 22.15 -0.34 5.61
CA THR A 125 21.95 -1.44 4.66
C THR A 125 22.89 -1.28 3.46
N LYS A 126 22.83 -2.21 2.50
CA LYS A 126 23.55 -2.07 1.22
C LYS A 126 23.07 -0.89 0.38
N LEU A 127 21.85 -0.41 0.58
CA LEU A 127 21.27 0.73 -0.15
C LEU A 127 21.55 2.08 0.55
N GLY A 128 22.18 2.06 1.72
CA GLY A 128 22.47 3.25 2.51
C GLY A 128 21.90 3.18 3.92
N THR A 129 21.92 4.32 4.60
CA THR A 129 21.43 4.47 5.97
C THR A 129 20.05 5.12 5.98
N GLY A 130 19.10 4.55 6.70
CA GLY A 130 17.72 5.03 6.76
C GLY A 130 16.90 4.39 7.86
N HIS A 131 15.58 4.49 7.75
CA HIS A 131 14.61 3.89 8.67
C HIS A 131 13.68 2.95 7.89
N PHE A 132 13.16 1.94 8.57
CA PHE A 132 12.08 1.12 8.04
C PHE A 132 10.76 1.63 8.61
N VAL A 133 9.78 1.84 7.72
CA VAL A 133 8.41 2.18 8.08
C VAL A 133 7.53 1.02 7.65
N THR A 134 6.89 0.37 8.61
CA THR A 134 5.93 -0.71 8.36
C THR A 134 4.53 -0.13 8.43
N THR A 135 3.72 -0.41 7.39
CA THR A 135 2.30 -0.08 7.39
C THR A 135 1.48 -1.35 7.30
N ARG A 136 0.41 -1.43 8.10
CA ARG A 136 -0.60 -2.48 7.96
C ARG A 136 -1.84 -1.89 7.32
N MET A 137 -2.39 -2.60 6.33
CA MET A 137 -3.59 -2.19 5.61
C MET A 137 -4.67 -3.26 5.73
N ASP A 138 -5.86 -2.84 6.15
CA ASP A 138 -7.06 -3.67 6.15
C ASP A 138 -7.89 -3.30 4.92
N ILE A 139 -8.10 -4.26 4.02
CA ILE A 139 -8.85 -4.08 2.78
C ILE A 139 -10.19 -4.81 2.89
N ARG A 140 -11.25 -4.12 2.49
CA ARG A 140 -12.63 -4.62 2.50
C ARG A 140 -13.23 -4.50 1.11
N ALA A 141 -14.15 -5.40 0.80
CA ALA A 141 -14.87 -5.41 -0.46
C ALA A 141 -16.37 -5.46 -0.17
N ASP A 142 -17.07 -4.39 -0.58
CA ASP A 142 -18.49 -4.09 -0.32
C ASP A 142 -18.89 -3.83 1.14
N GLY A 143 -17.92 -3.41 1.97
CA GLY A 143 -18.10 -3.15 3.40
C GLY A 143 -17.61 -4.30 4.26
#